data_AF-A0AAW2ILE0-F1
#
_entry.id   AF-A0AAW2ILE0-F1
#
_cell.length_a   1.000
_cell.length_b   1.000
_cell.length_c   1.000
_cell.angle_alpha   90.00
_cell.angle_beta   90.00
_cell.angle_gamma   90.00
#
_symmetry.space_group_name_H-M   'P 1'
#
loop_
_entity.id
_entity.type
_entity.pdbx_description
1 polymer ?
#
loop_
_entity_poly.entity_id
_entity_poly.type
_entity_poly.pdbx_seq_one_letter_code
_entity_poly.pdbx_strand_id
1 'polypeptide(L)'
;MDFILGFPKVNSMDSNLVVVDHFSKYGIFMVAPHACPVEMVIDLIFKNVTKYFDVPQDIVSERDAKFTGRFWTVLFNMIGTELKFSTTNHLQTDGQTKKMNVVLEDYLRHNVSIS
;
A
#
# COMPACT_ATOMS: atom_id res chain seq x y z
N MET A 1 4.92 -0.38 1.46
CA MET A 1 3.55 -0.56 0.95
C MET A 1 2.81 -1.45 1.90
N ASP A 2 1.58 -1.06 2.25
CA ASP A 2 0.79 -1.73 3.28
C ASP A 2 -0.72 -1.54 3.05
N PHE A 3 -1.56 -2.36 3.68
CA PHE A 3 -3.00 -2.18 3.73
C PHE A 3 -3.44 -1.74 5.13
N ILE A 4 -4.07 -0.57 5.22
CA ILE A 4 -4.82 -0.19 6.42
C ILE A 4 -6.23 -0.75 6.29
N LEU A 5 -6.67 -1.51 7.29
CA LEU A 5 -7.99 -2.13 7.37
C LEU A 5 -8.88 -1.44 8.40
N GLY A 6 -10.17 -1.76 8.39
CA GLY A 6 -11.10 -1.38 9.47
C GLY A 6 -11.80 -0.05 9.26
N PHE A 7 -11.84 0.45 8.01
CA PHE A 7 -12.66 1.62 7.68
C PHE A 7 -14.14 1.25 7.54
N PRO A 8 -15.08 2.20 7.77
CA PRO A 8 -16.48 2.00 7.43
C PRO A 8 -16.63 1.64 5.95
N LYS A 9 -17.46 0.63 5.68
CA LYS A 9 -17.66 0.13 4.32
C LYS A 9 -18.47 1.13 3.49
N VAL A 10 -17.89 1.67 2.43
CA VAL A 10 -18.56 2.55 1.45
C VAL A 10 -18.43 1.95 0.07
N ASN A 11 -19.54 1.67 -0.62
CA ASN A 11 -19.55 1.05 -1.95
C ASN A 11 -18.68 -0.22 -2.07
N SER A 12 -18.68 -1.05 -1.02
CA SER A 12 -17.85 -2.25 -0.89
C SER A 12 -16.35 -2.05 -0.66
N MET A 13 -15.92 -0.81 -0.42
CA MET A 13 -14.55 -0.48 -0.04
C MET A 13 -14.45 -0.23 1.46
N ASP A 14 -13.45 -0.83 2.10
CA ASP A 14 -13.26 -0.84 3.56
C ASP A 14 -11.77 -0.91 3.96
N SER A 15 -10.86 -0.72 3.00
CA SER A 15 -9.43 -0.66 3.22
C SER A 15 -8.77 0.48 2.43
N ASN A 16 -7.54 0.82 2.81
CA ASN A 16 -6.67 1.70 2.04
C ASN A 16 -5.36 0.99 1.75
N LEU A 17 -4.99 0.89 0.47
CA LEU A 17 -3.64 0.58 0.05
C LEU A 17 -2.78 1.84 0.19
N VAL A 18 -1.70 1.73 0.95
CA VAL A 18 -0.78 2.83 1.23
C VAL A 18 0.57 2.55 0.62
N VAL A 19 1.04 3.49 -0.20
CA VAL A 19 2.38 3.48 -0.78
C VAL A 19 3.08 4.74 -0.31
N VAL A 20 4.27 4.59 0.27
CA VAL A 20 5.11 5.70 0.71
C VAL A 20 6.40 5.64 -0.08
N ASP A 21 6.75 6.73 -0.75
CA ASP A 21 8.06 6.87 -1.38
C ASP A 21 9.15 6.99 -0.30
N HIS A 22 10.17 6.13 -0.39
CA HIS A 22 11.25 6.05 0.59
C HIS A 22 12.16 7.27 0.57
N PHE A 23 12.23 8.03 -0.53
CA PHE A 23 13.08 9.21 -0.60
C PHE A 23 12.36 10.46 -0.06
N SER A 24 11.27 10.85 -0.72
CA SER A 24 10.51 12.08 -0.44
C SER A 24 9.55 11.99 0.75
N LYS A 25 9.23 10.77 1.21
CA LYS A 25 8.19 10.47 2.21
C LYS A 25 6.77 10.81 1.73
N TYR A 26 6.58 11.01 0.43
CA TYR A 26 5.27 11.25 -0.14
C TYR A 26 4.40 9.99 -0.01
N GLY A 27 3.23 10.15 0.61
CA GLY A 27 2.27 9.07 0.83
C GLY A 27 1.12 9.13 -0.18
N ILE A 28 0.84 8.00 -0.82
CA ILE A 28 -0.32 7.80 -1.69
C ILE A 28 -1.26 6.81 -0.98
N PHE A 29 -2.50 7.25 -0.78
CA PHE A 29 -3.58 6.46 -0.19
C PHE A 29 -4.61 6.13 -1.25
N MET A 30 -4.90 4.85 -1.43
CA MET A 30 -5.81 4.36 -2.45
C MET A 30 -6.86 3.46 -1.81
N VAL A 31 -8.12 3.87 -1.91
CA VAL A 31 -9.26 3.11 -1.39
C VAL A 31 -9.37 1.77 -2.13
N ALA A 32 -9.57 0.70 -1.37
CA ALA A 32 -9.66 -0.66 -1.87
C ALA A 32 -10.64 -1.50 -1.02
N PRO A 33 -11.12 -2.64 -1.53
CA PRO A 33 -11.81 -3.61 -0.70
C PRO A 33 -10.78 -4.38 0.14
N HIS A 34 -11.16 -4.88 1.31
CA HIS A 34 -10.29 -5.70 2.17
C HIS A 34 -9.82 -6.95 1.41
N ALA A 35 -10.75 -7.67 0.79
CA ALA A 35 -10.44 -8.77 -0.13
C ALA A 35 -10.07 -8.23 -1.53
N CYS A 36 -9.00 -7.44 -1.61
CA CYS A 36 -8.54 -6.84 -2.87
C CYS A 36 -7.89 -7.89 -3.79
N PRO A 37 -8.41 -8.11 -5.02
CA PRO A 37 -7.75 -8.93 -6.02
C PRO A 37 -6.40 -8.33 -6.42
N VAL A 38 -5.42 -9.19 -6.74
CA VAL A 38 -4.06 -8.76 -7.09
C VAL A 38 -4.06 -7.84 -8.31
N GLU A 39 -4.95 -8.09 -9.28
CA GLU A 39 -5.13 -7.30 -10.49
C GLU A 39 -5.56 -5.86 -10.16
N MET A 40 -6.41 -5.69 -9.15
CA MET A 40 -6.84 -4.37 -8.69
C MET A 40 -5.70 -3.63 -7.97
N VAL A 41 -4.88 -4.33 -7.19
CA VAL A 41 -3.68 -3.74 -6.57
C VAL A 41 -2.72 -3.23 -7.64
N ILE A 42 -2.48 -4.01 -8.69
CA ILE A 42 -1.63 -3.64 -9.82
C ILE A 42 -2.19 -2.38 -10.50
N ASP A 43 -3.49 -2.38 -10.82
CA ASP A 43 -4.15 -1.23 -11.44
C ASP A 43 -4.03 0.04 -10.58
N LEU A 44 -4.22 -0.08 -9.27
CA LEU A 44 -4.04 1.02 -8.32
C LEU A 44 -2.59 1.56 -8.35
N ILE A 45 -1.59 0.69 -8.33
CA ILE A 45 -0.17 1.10 -8.35
C ILE A 45 0.16 1.81 -9.66
N PHE A 46 -0.17 1.23 -10.81
CA PHE A 46 0.16 1.86 -12.09
C PHE A 46 -0.60 3.17 -12.30
N LYS A 47 -1.89 3.25 -11.94
CA LYS A 47 -2.66 4.49 -12.13
C LYS A 47 -2.24 5.62 -11.20
N ASN A 48 -1.85 5.31 -9.97
CA ASN A 48 -1.67 6.33 -8.94
C ASN A 48 -0.21 6.52 -8.56
N VAL A 49 0.61 5.47 -8.50
CA VAL A 49 2.03 5.59 -8.14
C VAL A 49 2.84 6.01 -9.36
N THR A 50 2.72 5.28 -10.48
CA THR A 50 3.52 5.59 -11.69
C THR A 50 3.11 6.88 -12.41
N LYS A 51 2.05 7.53 -11.93
CA LYS A 51 1.65 8.86 -12.38
C LYS A 51 2.51 9.96 -11.76
N TYR A 52 2.87 9.82 -10.48
CA TYR A 52 3.66 10.81 -9.75
C TYR A 52 5.15 10.45 -9.69
N PHE A 53 5.45 9.17 -9.89
CA PHE A 53 6.80 8.60 -9.90
C PHE A 53 6.98 7.78 -11.17
N ASP A 54 8.21 7.42 -11.52
CA ASP A 54 8.43 6.36 -12.52
C ASP A 54 8.11 4.98 -11.94
N VAL A 55 8.34 3.91 -12.72
CA VAL A 55 8.26 2.53 -12.20
C VAL A 55 9.24 2.40 -11.02
N PRO A 56 8.78 1.90 -9.85
CA PRO A 56 9.63 1.81 -8.67
C PRO A 56 10.78 0.83 -8.91
N GLN A 57 11.98 1.20 -8.46
CA GLN A 57 13.14 0.31 -8.49
C GLN A 57 12.97 -0.86 -7.53
N ASP A 58 12.36 -0.62 -6.37
CA ASP A 58 12.00 -1.65 -5.42
C ASP A 58 10.69 -1.37 -4.71
N ILE A 59 10.03 -2.45 -4.27
CA ILE A 59 8.81 -2.40 -3.46
C ILE A 59 9.06 -3.16 -2.17
N VAL A 60 9.00 -2.44 -1.06
CA VAL A 60 8.96 -3.03 0.28
C VAL A 60 7.51 -3.24 0.71
N SER A 61 7.13 -4.47 1.05
CA SER A 61 5.78 -4.79 1.56
C SER A 61 5.81 -5.84 2.67
N GLU A 62 4.73 -5.94 3.44
CA GLU A 62 4.53 -7.06 4.37
C GLU A 62 4.39 -8.40 3.60
N ARG A 63 4.59 -9.53 4.29
CA ARG A 63 4.38 -10.87 3.72
C ARG A 63 2.90 -11.22 3.63
N ASP A 64 2.16 -10.46 2.85
CA ASP A 64 0.79 -10.80 2.48
C ASP A 64 0.81 -11.76 1.29
N ALA A 65 -0.12 -12.72 1.26
CA ALA A 65 -0.29 -13.64 0.13
C ALA A 65 -0.51 -12.89 -1.19
N LYS A 66 -1.12 -11.71 -1.15
CA LYS A 66 -1.32 -10.82 -2.31
C LYS A 66 0.00 -10.36 -2.94
N PHE A 67 1.02 -10.10 -2.12
CA PHE A 67 2.31 -9.57 -2.57
C PHE A 67 3.37 -10.65 -2.78
N THR A 68 3.09 -11.90 -2.39
CA THR A 68 4.03 -13.03 -2.49
C THR A 68 3.62 -14.05 -3.55
N GLY A 69 2.47 -13.85 -4.21
CA GLY A 69 1.97 -14.73 -5.26
C GLY A 69 2.85 -14.75 -6.51
N ARG A 70 2.86 -15.91 -7.22
CA ARG A 70 3.69 -16.11 -8.42
C ARG A 70 3.47 -15.04 -9.49
N PHE A 71 2.22 -14.67 -9.75
CA PHE A 71 1.89 -13.66 -10.75
C PHE A 71 2.52 -12.30 -10.41
N TRP A 72 2.37 -11.86 -9.17
CA TRP A 72 2.96 -10.62 -8.66
C TRP A 72 4.49 -10.62 -8.81
N THR A 73 5.14 -11.69 -8.35
CA THR A 73 6.60 -11.81 -8.42
C THR A 73 7.12 -11.79 -9.85
N VAL A 74 6.46 -12.50 -10.77
CA VAL A 74 6.86 -12.52 -12.19
C VAL A 74 6.65 -11.16 -12.83
N LEU A 75 5.51 -10.50 -12.59
CA LEU A 75 5.20 -9.19 -13.14
C LEU A 75 6.25 -8.15 -12.76
N PHE A 76 6.54 -8.01 -11.46
CA PHE A 76 7.48 -6.99 -11.00
C PHE A 76 8.92 -7.29 -11.43
N ASN A 77 9.30 -8.57 -11.53
CA ASN A 77 10.58 -8.95 -12.12
C ASN A 77 10.68 -8.58 -13.60
N MET A 78 9.60 -8.76 -14.38
CA MET A 78 9.56 -8.41 -15.82
C MET A 78 9.75 -6.92 -16.07
N ILE A 79 9.24 -6.07 -15.18
CA ILE A 79 9.37 -4.60 -15.29
C ILE A 79 10.60 -4.04 -14.56
N GLY A 80 11.47 -4.90 -14.03
CA GLY A 80 12.72 -4.50 -13.39
C GLY A 80 12.58 -3.98 -11.96
N THR A 81 11.48 -4.27 -11.27
CA THR A 81 11.26 -3.90 -9.87
C THR A 81 11.67 -5.04 -8.93
N GLU A 82 12.53 -4.73 -7.97
CA GLU A 82 12.93 -5.66 -6.90
C GLU A 82 11.85 -5.75 -5.82
N LEU A 83 11.40 -6.96 -5.47
CA LEU A 83 10.45 -7.16 -4.37
C LEU A 83 11.18 -7.49 -3.07
N LYS A 84 10.95 -6.67 -2.05
CA LYS A 84 11.49 -6.85 -0.70
C LYS A 84 10.34 -7.06 0.28
N PHE A 85 10.42 -8.13 1.06
CA PHE A 85 9.41 -8.44 2.07
C PHE A 85 9.94 -8.13 3.46
N SER A 86 9.24 -7.29 4.20
CA SER A 86 9.55 -7.06 5.61
C SER A 86 9.32 -8.35 6.41
N THR A 87 10.17 -8.60 7.40
CA THR A 87 9.91 -9.65 8.40
C THR A 87 8.98 -9.08 9.45
N THR A 88 8.17 -9.94 10.07
CA THR A 88 7.18 -9.61 11.11
C THR A 88 7.75 -8.86 12.32
N ASN A 89 9.07 -8.68 12.42
CA ASN A 89 9.75 -8.06 13.56
C ASN A 89 10.63 -6.83 13.22
N HIS A 90 10.58 -6.25 12.02
CA HIS A 90 11.42 -5.08 11.70
C HIS A 90 10.65 -3.77 11.47
N LEU A 91 10.53 -3.00 12.56
CA LEU A 91 10.03 -1.63 12.68
C LEU A 91 10.73 -0.58 11.79
N GLN A 92 11.84 -0.91 11.13
CA GLN A 92 12.63 0.08 10.37
C GLN A 92 12.21 0.22 8.91
N THR A 93 11.98 -0.88 8.19
CA THR A 93 11.61 -0.81 6.76
C THR A 93 10.15 -0.45 6.57
N ASP A 94 9.29 -0.85 7.51
CA ASP A 94 7.87 -0.52 7.50
C ASP A 94 7.50 0.63 8.49
N GLY A 95 8.48 1.17 9.20
CA GLY A 95 8.26 2.31 10.09
C GLY A 95 7.75 3.56 9.37
N GLN A 96 8.01 3.67 8.06
CA GLN A 96 7.55 4.78 7.23
C GLN A 96 6.05 4.67 6.94
N THR A 97 5.60 3.52 6.41
CA THR A 97 4.19 3.26 6.16
C THR A 97 3.41 3.30 7.47
N LYS A 98 3.89 2.65 8.53
CA LYS A 98 3.25 2.70 9.86
C LYS A 98 3.06 4.11 10.40
N LYS A 99 4.08 4.98 10.31
CA LYS A 99 3.95 6.39 10.72
C LYS A 99 2.90 7.12 9.88
N MET A 100 2.90 6.90 8.57
CA MET A 100 1.94 7.53 7.67
C MET A 100 0.51 7.04 7.92
N ASN A 101 0.33 5.76 8.25
CA ASN A 101 -0.96 5.17 8.61
C ASN A 101 -1.54 5.85 9.87
N VAL A 102 -0.71 6.06 10.91
CA VAL A 102 -1.12 6.77 12.13
C VAL A 102 -1.57 8.20 11.82
N VAL A 103 -0.84 8.92 10.96
CA VAL A 103 -1.21 10.29 10.55
C VAL A 103 -2.54 10.30 9.80
N LEU A 104 -2.77 9.33 8.92
CA LEU A 104 -4.04 9.21 8.20
C LEU A 104 -5.21 8.92 9.17
N GLU A 105 -5.05 7.95 10.05
CA GLU A 105 -6.09 7.61 11.04
C GLU A 105 -6.44 8.81 11.91
N ASP A 106 -5.43 9.53 12.40
CA ASP A 106 -5.63 10.72 13.21
C ASP A 106 -6.37 11.82 12.43
N TYR A 107 -5.96 12.07 11.18
CA TYR A 107 -6.67 13.02 10.31
C TYR A 107 -8.12 12.63 10.10
N LEU A 108 -8.42 11.36 9.81
CA LEU A 108 -9.78 10.88 9.58
C LEU A 108 -10.64 10.98 10.84
N ARG A 109 -10.09 10.68 12.03
CA ARG A 109 -10.83 10.83 13.30
C ARG A 109 -11.25 12.27 13.57
N HIS A 110 -10.43 13.25 13.19
CA HIS A 110 -10.72 14.66 13.40
C HIS A 110 -11.71 15.23 12.36
N ASN A 111 -11.69 14.73 11.12
CA ASN A 111 -12.44 15.31 10.00
C ASN A 111 -13.70 14.53 9.62
N VAL A 112 -13.75 13.23 9.96
CA VAL A 112 -14.94 12.41 9.80
C VAL A 112 -15.55 12.27 11.17
N SER A 113 -16.57 13.08 11.47
CA SER A 113 -17.40 12.87 12.64
C SER A 113 -18.00 11.46 12.53
N ILE A 114 -17.48 10.51 13.31
CA ILE A 114 -18.23 9.29 13.60
C ILE A 114 -19.34 9.73 14.56
N SER A 115 -20.42 10.26 13.99
CA SER A 115 -21.71 10.44 14.65
C SER A 115 -22.54 9.19 14.50
#